data_AF-A0A084DMG7-F1
#
_entry.id   AF-A0A084DMG7-F1
#
_cell.length_a   1.000
_cell.length_b   1.000
_cell.length_c   1.000
_cell.angle_alpha   90.00
_cell.angle_beta   90.00
_cell.angle_gamma   90.00
#
_symmetry.space_group_name_H-M   'P 1'
#
loop_
_entity.id
_entity.type
_entity.pdbx_description
1 polymer ?
#
loop_
_entity_poly.entity_id
_entity_poly.type
_entity_poly.pdbx_seq_one_letter_code
_entity_poly.pdbx_strand_id
1 'polypeptide(L)'
;MPTAQTILDDYERLRWSGNDPMSQMLALRRDEPGALAGLVIASLDRVLPHATFLDAALDLADDAAFAQVAAEAWRRVRDGAWNERLANVLSSVALHAPQVFSGAWDTLLDTVRTRRSPGLSLAENAWRALDPATVDAWRDRLAAASPLDDAARDRALALLHSRRPEAVLDAATRLFADDPARRANGLMAAGYTYEDGALRALHGDSPLHIDFGRTLRAPALRDMPKWKRELHAHHATWQAGDAHRSGARFGGVSTHRCGLCHEPLHRLLTLPRPADAGIDSTTPVSFATCLSCLGWESDGPLFYRHDEAGHACAHPSGQRDTALRPGYPAAAFVESDVGLFAAASRWAWQDWGDSNDRQNLSRVGGPPSWVQSAWYPDCPDCGRGMRFVMQIDSNLPQVDGGEWLWGSGGANYTFWCAPCRTSAHLWQCT
;
A
#
# COMPACT_ATOMS: atom_id res chain seq x y z
N MET A 1 -11.27 -29.31 -19.63
CA MET A 1 -10.69 -28.09 -19.06
C MET A 1 -11.68 -27.55 -18.05
N PRO A 2 -11.27 -27.11 -16.85
CA PRO A 2 -12.20 -26.55 -15.89
C PRO A 2 -12.81 -25.27 -16.48
N THR A 3 -14.14 -25.14 -16.43
CA THR A 3 -14.84 -23.88 -16.73
C THR A 3 -15.13 -23.14 -15.43
N ALA A 4 -15.48 -21.86 -15.53
CA ALA A 4 -15.92 -21.08 -14.37
C ALA A 4 -16.99 -21.82 -13.54
N GLN A 5 -18.00 -22.37 -14.22
CA GLN A 5 -19.09 -23.10 -13.56
C GLN A 5 -18.61 -24.38 -12.87
N THR A 6 -17.76 -25.19 -13.51
CA THR A 6 -17.30 -26.43 -12.90
C THR A 6 -16.44 -26.19 -11.66
N ILE A 7 -15.57 -25.17 -11.68
CA ILE A 7 -14.74 -24.79 -10.52
C ILE A 7 -15.64 -24.44 -9.34
N LEU A 8 -16.64 -23.62 -9.63
CA LEU A 8 -17.62 -23.13 -8.67
C LEU A 8 -18.47 -24.26 -8.09
N ASP A 9 -19.02 -25.15 -8.91
CA ASP A 9 -19.83 -26.30 -8.48
C ASP A 9 -19.01 -27.29 -7.65
N ASP A 10 -17.79 -27.60 -8.09
CA ASP A 10 -16.90 -28.50 -7.37
C ASP A 10 -16.49 -27.91 -6.01
N TYR A 11 -16.25 -26.59 -5.92
CA TYR A 11 -15.92 -25.96 -4.64
C TYR A 11 -17.10 -25.95 -3.66
N GLU A 12 -18.33 -25.76 -4.14
CA GLU A 12 -19.52 -25.88 -3.28
C GLU A 12 -19.66 -27.29 -2.71
N ARG A 13 -19.45 -28.33 -3.53
CA ARG A 13 -19.62 -29.72 -3.12
C ARG A 13 -18.47 -30.24 -2.26
N LEU A 14 -17.23 -29.98 -2.67
CA LEU A 14 -16.03 -30.65 -2.13
C LEU A 14 -15.21 -29.77 -1.18
N ARG A 15 -15.39 -28.45 -1.24
CA ARG A 15 -14.54 -27.47 -0.51
C ARG A 15 -13.06 -27.72 -0.76
N TRP A 16 -12.18 -27.25 0.12
CA TRP A 16 -10.74 -27.51 0.04
C TRP A 16 -10.38 -28.98 0.28
N SER A 17 -11.19 -29.72 1.05
CA SER A 17 -10.96 -31.12 1.41
C SER A 17 -11.44 -32.06 0.29
N GLY A 18 -10.76 -32.04 -0.85
CA GLY A 18 -11.09 -32.88 -2.02
C GLY A 18 -11.20 -32.12 -3.34
N ASN A 19 -10.90 -30.82 -3.34
CA ASN A 19 -10.78 -30.00 -4.53
C ASN A 19 -9.49 -29.19 -4.48
N ASP A 20 -9.02 -28.72 -5.62
CA ASP A 20 -7.94 -27.74 -5.72
C ASP A 20 -8.40 -26.57 -6.59
N PRO A 21 -9.32 -25.72 -6.08
CA PRO A 21 -9.89 -24.63 -6.86
C PRO A 21 -8.82 -23.57 -7.22
N MET A 22 -7.73 -23.48 -6.46
CA MET A 22 -6.61 -22.60 -6.76
C MET A 22 -5.89 -23.06 -8.02
N SER A 23 -5.49 -24.34 -8.11
CA SER A 23 -4.86 -24.87 -9.33
C SER A 23 -5.81 -24.85 -10.52
N GLN A 24 -7.11 -25.06 -10.32
CA GLN A 24 -8.10 -24.97 -11.40
C GLN A 24 -8.27 -23.53 -11.91
N MET A 25 -8.32 -22.53 -11.01
CA MET A 25 -8.36 -21.12 -11.39
C MET A 25 -7.09 -20.71 -12.15
N LEU A 26 -5.91 -21.16 -11.71
CA LEU A 26 -4.65 -20.92 -12.40
C LEU A 26 -4.61 -21.58 -13.79
N ALA A 27 -5.18 -22.78 -13.93
CA ALA A 27 -5.36 -23.44 -15.22
C ALA A 27 -6.31 -22.65 -16.12
N LEU A 28 -7.48 -22.23 -15.61
CA LEU A 28 -8.43 -21.39 -16.34
C LEU A 28 -7.77 -20.12 -16.86
N ARG A 29 -7.00 -19.41 -16.01
CA ARG A 29 -6.24 -18.22 -16.41
C ARG A 29 -5.26 -18.50 -17.55
N ARG A 30 -4.48 -19.59 -17.43
CA ARG A 30 -3.46 -19.94 -18.43
C ARG A 30 -4.07 -20.21 -19.79
N ASP A 31 -5.22 -20.87 -19.80
CA ASP A 31 -5.87 -21.32 -21.02
C ASP A 31 -6.76 -20.22 -21.64
N GLU A 32 -7.44 -19.43 -20.81
CA GLU A 32 -8.34 -18.35 -21.23
C GLU A 32 -8.32 -17.19 -20.20
N PRO A 33 -7.36 -16.25 -20.28
CA PRO A 33 -7.20 -15.18 -19.28
C PRO A 33 -8.47 -14.36 -19.01
N GLY A 34 -9.28 -14.08 -20.06
CA GLY A 34 -10.54 -13.35 -19.94
C GLY A 34 -11.63 -14.08 -19.16
N ALA A 35 -11.52 -15.39 -18.97
CA ALA A 35 -12.51 -16.19 -18.26
C ALA A 35 -12.53 -15.92 -16.74
N LEU A 36 -11.50 -15.28 -16.17
CA LEU A 36 -11.48 -14.91 -14.76
C LEU A 36 -12.61 -13.94 -14.38
N ALA A 37 -12.99 -13.02 -15.28
CA ALA A 37 -14.15 -12.17 -15.06
C ALA A 37 -15.43 -12.99 -14.89
N GLY A 38 -15.63 -13.97 -15.78
CA GLY A 38 -16.77 -14.90 -15.72
C GLY A 38 -16.79 -15.72 -14.43
N LEU A 39 -15.62 -16.20 -13.98
CA LEU A 39 -15.49 -16.92 -12.71
C LEU A 39 -15.94 -16.08 -11.51
N VAL A 40 -15.47 -14.83 -11.41
CA VAL A 40 -15.84 -13.95 -10.30
C VAL A 40 -17.30 -13.52 -10.39
N ILE A 41 -17.79 -13.13 -11.57
CA ILE A 41 -19.19 -12.73 -11.77
C ILE A 41 -20.16 -13.87 -11.44
N ALA A 42 -19.87 -15.10 -11.87
CA ALA A 42 -20.70 -16.26 -11.56
C ALA A 42 -20.71 -16.60 -10.06
N SER A 43 -19.72 -16.13 -9.29
CA SER A 43 -19.65 -16.33 -7.84
C SER A 43 -20.52 -15.34 -7.04
N LEU A 44 -20.96 -14.23 -7.63
CA LEU A 44 -21.56 -13.10 -6.89
C LEU A 44 -22.88 -13.46 -6.17
N ASP A 45 -23.61 -14.48 -6.63
CA ASP A 45 -24.85 -14.93 -6.01
C ASP A 45 -24.68 -16.20 -5.14
N ARG A 46 -23.43 -16.65 -4.95
CA ARG A 46 -23.12 -17.94 -4.31
C ARG A 46 -22.52 -17.75 -2.92
N VAL A 47 -22.81 -18.69 -2.02
CA VAL A 47 -22.26 -18.70 -0.65
C VAL A 47 -21.01 -19.58 -0.60
N LEU A 48 -19.86 -18.94 -0.79
CA LEU A 48 -18.55 -19.59 -0.91
C LEU A 48 -17.61 -19.10 0.21
N PRO A 49 -17.74 -19.62 1.44
CA PRO A 49 -16.86 -19.23 2.54
C PRO A 49 -15.42 -19.64 2.24
N HIS A 50 -14.50 -18.76 2.63
CA HIS A 50 -13.05 -18.94 2.49
C HIS A 50 -12.59 -19.28 1.06
N ALA A 51 -13.29 -18.77 0.05
CA ALA A 51 -12.99 -18.96 -1.36
C ALA A 51 -11.85 -18.03 -1.83
N THR A 52 -10.67 -18.13 -1.22
CA THR A 52 -9.51 -17.25 -1.48
C THR A 52 -8.98 -17.34 -2.92
N PHE A 53 -9.33 -18.38 -3.67
CA PHE A 53 -9.03 -18.48 -5.10
C PHE A 53 -9.78 -17.44 -5.93
N LEU A 54 -10.92 -16.90 -5.46
CA LEU A 54 -11.64 -15.81 -6.12
C LEU A 54 -10.92 -14.47 -5.92
N ASP A 55 -10.34 -14.25 -4.75
CA ASP A 55 -9.54 -13.06 -4.47
C ASP A 55 -8.26 -13.08 -5.33
N ALA A 56 -7.62 -14.26 -5.45
CA ALA A 56 -6.53 -14.47 -6.41
C ALA A 56 -6.98 -14.30 -7.88
N ALA A 57 -8.22 -14.67 -8.24
CA ALA A 57 -8.75 -14.45 -9.58
C ALA A 57 -8.94 -12.96 -9.89
N LEU A 58 -9.40 -12.15 -8.91
CA LEU A 58 -9.48 -10.69 -9.03
C LEU A 58 -8.11 -10.07 -9.27
N ASP A 59 -7.11 -10.49 -8.49
CA ASP A 59 -5.74 -9.99 -8.58
C ASP A 59 -5.09 -10.34 -9.94
N LEU A 60 -5.38 -11.53 -10.48
CA LEU A 60 -4.82 -12.02 -11.73
C LEU A 60 -5.63 -11.65 -12.98
N ALA A 61 -6.86 -11.16 -12.83
CA ALA A 61 -7.65 -10.62 -13.94
C ALA A 61 -6.89 -9.47 -14.59
N ASP A 62 -6.95 -9.32 -15.92
CA ASP A 62 -6.44 -8.12 -16.58
C ASP A 62 -7.36 -6.91 -16.33
N ASP A 63 -6.94 -5.73 -16.78
CA ASP A 63 -7.68 -4.48 -16.54
C ASP A 63 -9.09 -4.51 -17.16
N ALA A 64 -9.27 -5.19 -18.31
CA ALA A 64 -10.57 -5.30 -18.98
C ALA A 64 -11.51 -6.26 -18.24
N ALA A 65 -11.00 -7.42 -17.84
CA ALA A 65 -11.70 -8.40 -17.03
C ALA A 65 -12.10 -7.82 -15.65
N PHE A 66 -11.18 -7.10 -15.00
CA PHE A 66 -11.47 -6.43 -13.72
C PHE A 66 -12.54 -5.35 -13.89
N ALA A 67 -12.48 -4.54 -14.94
CA ALA A 67 -13.50 -3.53 -15.22
C ALA A 67 -14.89 -4.14 -15.45
N GLN A 68 -14.97 -5.31 -16.12
CA GLN A 68 -16.21 -6.05 -16.29
C GLN A 68 -16.79 -6.50 -14.94
N VAL A 69 -15.96 -7.07 -14.06
CA VAL A 69 -16.37 -7.48 -12.70
C VAL A 69 -16.86 -6.27 -11.90
N ALA A 70 -16.11 -5.15 -11.94
CA ALA A 70 -16.46 -3.93 -11.25
C ALA A 70 -17.83 -3.39 -11.68
N ALA A 71 -18.07 -3.29 -12.99
CA ALA A 71 -19.32 -2.80 -13.54
C ALA A 71 -20.50 -3.69 -13.16
N GLU A 72 -20.33 -5.02 -13.24
CA GLU A 72 -21.39 -5.97 -12.92
C GLU A 72 -21.70 -6.02 -11.42
N ALA A 73 -20.68 -6.05 -10.56
CA ALA A 73 -20.86 -5.98 -9.10
C ALA A 73 -21.59 -4.69 -8.70
N TRP A 74 -21.19 -3.55 -9.27
CA TRP A 74 -21.84 -2.27 -8.97
C TRP A 74 -23.27 -2.21 -9.48
N ARG A 75 -23.54 -2.72 -10.69
CA ARG A 75 -24.90 -2.81 -11.25
C ARG A 75 -25.83 -3.62 -10.31
N ARG A 76 -25.39 -4.79 -9.85
CA ARG A 76 -26.18 -5.64 -8.95
C ARG A 76 -26.51 -4.94 -7.63
N VAL A 77 -25.56 -4.20 -7.06
CA VAL A 77 -25.81 -3.43 -5.83
C VAL A 77 -26.81 -2.31 -6.06
N ARG A 78 -26.73 -1.61 -7.19
CA ARG A 78 -27.72 -0.61 -7.59
C ARG A 78 -29.11 -1.21 -7.82
N ASP A 79 -29.17 -2.46 -8.28
CA ASP A 79 -30.41 -3.22 -8.46
C ASP A 79 -30.92 -3.85 -7.14
N GLY A 80 -30.25 -3.58 -6.01
CA GLY A 80 -30.69 -3.96 -4.67
C GLY A 80 -30.06 -5.23 -4.10
N ALA A 81 -29.18 -5.92 -4.83
CA ALA A 81 -28.47 -7.10 -4.33
C ALA A 81 -27.41 -6.71 -3.28
N TRP A 82 -27.30 -7.50 -2.22
CA TRP A 82 -26.24 -7.34 -1.23
C TRP A 82 -25.92 -8.65 -0.52
N ASN A 83 -24.64 -9.01 -0.47
CA ASN A 83 -24.13 -10.17 0.26
C ASN A 83 -22.61 -9.99 0.52
N GLU A 84 -22.01 -10.95 1.24
CA GLU A 84 -20.58 -10.91 1.59
C GLU A 84 -19.66 -10.91 0.37
N ARG A 85 -20.01 -11.64 -0.69
CA ARG A 85 -19.21 -11.69 -1.91
C ARG A 85 -19.21 -10.35 -2.64
N LEU A 86 -20.38 -9.72 -2.77
CA LEU A 86 -20.51 -8.38 -3.35
C LEU A 86 -19.77 -7.33 -2.52
N ALA A 87 -19.84 -7.40 -1.19
CA ALA A 87 -19.11 -6.49 -0.32
C ALA A 87 -17.58 -6.63 -0.52
N ASN A 88 -17.05 -7.86 -0.52
CA ASN A 88 -15.62 -8.11 -0.72
C ASN A 88 -15.15 -7.66 -2.11
N VAL A 89 -15.90 -8.00 -3.16
CA VAL A 89 -15.57 -7.56 -4.54
C VAL A 89 -15.60 -6.04 -4.63
N LEU A 90 -16.62 -5.38 -4.06
CA LEU A 90 -16.68 -3.93 -4.08
C LEU A 90 -15.57 -3.27 -3.25
N SER A 91 -15.05 -3.90 -2.20
CA SER A 91 -13.88 -3.39 -1.47
C SER A 91 -12.66 -3.34 -2.40
N SER A 92 -12.37 -4.41 -3.15
CA SER A 92 -11.31 -4.40 -4.14
C SER A 92 -11.57 -3.39 -5.27
N VAL A 93 -12.84 -3.20 -5.67
CA VAL A 93 -13.22 -2.19 -6.68
C VAL A 93 -13.02 -0.77 -6.17
N ALA A 94 -13.35 -0.47 -4.92
CA ALA A 94 -13.07 0.82 -4.28
C ALA A 94 -11.57 1.14 -4.27
N LEU A 95 -10.74 0.12 -4.04
CA LEU A 95 -9.28 0.26 -4.05
C LEU A 95 -8.70 0.37 -5.47
N HIS A 96 -9.18 -0.40 -6.45
CA HIS A 96 -8.48 -0.54 -7.73
C HIS A 96 -9.17 0.13 -8.93
N ALA A 97 -10.49 0.33 -8.88
CA ALA A 97 -11.27 0.94 -9.98
C ALA A 97 -12.41 1.87 -9.48
N PRO A 98 -12.10 2.88 -8.66
CA PRO A 98 -13.12 3.74 -8.05
C PRO A 98 -13.94 4.55 -9.07
N GLN A 99 -13.45 4.72 -10.30
CA GLN A 99 -14.16 5.39 -11.38
C GLN A 99 -15.50 4.73 -11.74
N VAL A 100 -15.73 3.46 -11.39
CA VAL A 100 -17.00 2.77 -11.64
C VAL A 100 -18.19 3.44 -10.94
N PHE A 101 -17.92 4.20 -9.87
CA PHE A 101 -18.93 4.91 -9.08
C PHE A 101 -19.27 6.31 -9.62
N SER A 102 -18.60 6.74 -10.69
CA SER A 102 -18.81 8.06 -11.30
C SER A 102 -20.28 8.28 -11.65
N GLY A 103 -20.83 9.43 -11.25
CA GLY A 103 -22.24 9.78 -11.41
C GLY A 103 -23.20 9.10 -10.41
N ALA A 104 -22.70 8.28 -9.48
CA ALA A 104 -23.50 7.57 -8.49
C ALA A 104 -22.90 7.66 -7.06
N TRP A 105 -22.17 8.73 -6.76
CA TRP A 105 -21.49 8.93 -5.47
C TRP A 105 -22.43 8.99 -4.26
N ASP A 106 -23.58 9.65 -4.40
CA ASP A 106 -24.60 9.66 -3.34
C ASP A 106 -25.14 8.24 -3.08
N THR A 107 -25.27 7.41 -4.12
CA THR A 107 -25.66 5.99 -3.99
C THR A 107 -24.58 5.15 -3.31
N LEU A 108 -23.30 5.36 -3.65
CA LEU A 108 -22.20 4.69 -2.97
C LEU A 108 -22.16 5.10 -1.49
N LEU A 109 -22.30 6.40 -1.20
CA LEU A 109 -22.33 6.90 0.17
C LEU A 109 -23.48 6.26 0.96
N ASP A 110 -24.68 6.18 0.40
CA ASP A 110 -25.81 5.51 1.05
C ASP A 110 -25.56 4.01 1.26
N THR A 111 -24.92 3.34 0.31
CA THR A 111 -24.54 1.93 0.43
C THR A 111 -23.58 1.73 1.60
N VAL A 112 -22.51 2.50 1.69
CA VAL A 112 -21.52 2.42 2.78
C VAL A 112 -22.18 2.67 4.14
N ARG A 113 -23.12 3.61 4.20
CA ARG A 113 -23.82 3.98 5.44
C ARG A 113 -24.80 2.91 5.93
N THR A 114 -25.57 2.34 5.01
CA THR A 114 -26.68 1.42 5.31
C THR A 114 -26.23 -0.05 5.39
N ARG A 115 -25.20 -0.43 4.63
CA ARG A 115 -24.71 -1.81 4.57
C ARG A 115 -23.50 -2.02 5.49
N ARG A 116 -23.74 -2.02 6.80
CA ARG A 116 -22.68 -2.14 7.82
C ARG A 116 -22.19 -3.57 8.08
N SER A 117 -22.97 -4.58 7.71
CA SER A 117 -22.61 -6.00 7.86
C SER A 117 -23.24 -6.86 6.75
N PRO A 118 -22.45 -7.44 5.83
CA PRO A 118 -21.02 -7.17 5.63
C PRO A 118 -20.80 -5.71 5.23
N GLY A 119 -19.73 -5.10 5.74
CA GLY A 119 -19.34 -3.72 5.43
C GLY A 119 -18.36 -3.64 4.27
N LEU A 120 -18.25 -2.47 3.65
CA LEU A 120 -17.28 -2.19 2.59
C LEU A 120 -15.96 -1.72 3.23
N SER A 121 -15.05 -2.66 3.50
CA SER A 121 -13.82 -2.44 4.28
C SER A 121 -12.82 -1.42 3.71
N LEU A 122 -12.85 -1.17 2.40
CA LEU A 122 -11.92 -0.26 1.71
C LEU A 122 -12.64 0.92 1.04
N ALA A 123 -13.85 1.24 1.51
CA ALA A 123 -14.70 2.29 0.95
C ALA A 123 -14.03 3.65 0.87
N GLU A 124 -13.20 3.99 1.87
CA GLU A 124 -12.49 5.26 1.97
C GLU A 124 -11.59 5.53 0.76
N ASN A 125 -11.07 4.47 0.14
CA ASN A 125 -10.24 4.57 -1.04
C ASN A 125 -11.05 5.08 -2.24
N ALA A 126 -12.36 4.78 -2.34
CA ALA A 126 -13.17 5.17 -3.49
C ALA A 126 -13.26 6.69 -3.67
N TRP A 127 -13.28 7.44 -2.56
CA TRP A 127 -13.54 8.87 -2.57
C TRP A 127 -12.46 9.68 -3.28
N ARG A 128 -11.26 9.14 -3.44
CA ARG A 128 -10.17 9.78 -4.21
C ARG A 128 -10.53 10.07 -5.68
N ALA A 129 -11.56 9.41 -6.20
CA ALA A 129 -12.04 9.59 -7.57
C ALA A 129 -13.29 10.49 -7.67
N LEU A 130 -13.71 11.15 -6.59
CA LEU A 130 -14.81 12.12 -6.64
C LEU A 130 -14.56 13.19 -7.71
N ASP A 131 -15.56 13.41 -8.56
CA ASP A 131 -15.51 14.45 -9.57
C ASP A 131 -15.70 15.84 -8.93
N PRO A 132 -15.15 16.92 -9.55
CA PRO A 132 -15.22 18.27 -8.98
C PRO A 132 -16.65 18.73 -8.67
N ALA A 133 -17.61 18.44 -9.53
CA ALA A 133 -19.00 18.87 -9.33
C ALA A 133 -19.63 18.21 -8.10
N THR A 134 -19.35 16.92 -7.88
CA THR A 134 -19.78 16.23 -6.65
C THR A 134 -19.09 16.79 -5.41
N VAL A 135 -17.78 17.08 -5.48
CA VAL A 135 -17.04 17.70 -4.37
C VAL A 135 -17.66 19.04 -3.98
N ASP A 136 -17.91 19.92 -4.94
CA ASP A 136 -18.49 21.25 -4.69
C ASP A 136 -19.90 21.13 -4.13
N ALA A 137 -20.76 20.31 -4.73
CA ALA A 137 -22.12 20.08 -4.24
C ALA A 137 -22.13 19.51 -2.81
N TRP A 138 -21.19 18.62 -2.48
CA TRP A 138 -21.07 18.06 -1.14
C TRP A 138 -20.54 19.08 -0.12
N ARG A 139 -19.60 19.95 -0.51
CA ARG A 139 -19.14 21.07 0.33
C ARG A 139 -20.28 22.03 0.64
N ASP A 140 -21.10 22.39 -0.35
CA ASP A 140 -22.26 23.28 -0.16
C ASP A 140 -23.28 22.69 0.83
N ARG A 141 -23.60 21.39 0.68
CA ARG A 141 -24.49 20.68 1.61
C ARG A 141 -23.93 20.67 3.04
N LEU A 142 -22.61 20.48 3.21
CA LEU A 142 -21.96 20.52 4.52
C LEU A 142 -21.94 21.93 5.12
N ALA A 143 -21.81 22.97 4.29
CA ALA A 143 -21.88 24.35 4.75
C ALA A 143 -23.26 24.68 5.36
N ALA A 144 -24.34 24.12 4.80
CA ALA A 144 -25.70 24.29 5.29
C ALA A 144 -26.03 23.45 6.56
N ALA A 145 -25.30 22.35 6.80
CA ALA A 145 -25.55 21.44 7.92
C ALA A 145 -24.75 21.83 9.17
N SER A 146 -25.40 22.49 10.13
CA SER A 146 -24.82 22.81 11.44
C SER A 146 -25.84 22.60 12.57
N PRO A 147 -25.59 21.71 13.56
CA PRO A 147 -24.42 20.83 13.70
C PRO A 147 -24.40 19.67 12.68
N LEU A 148 -23.27 18.96 12.58
CA LEU A 148 -23.15 17.78 11.70
C LEU A 148 -24.02 16.62 12.23
N ASP A 149 -25.10 16.32 11.52
CA ASP A 149 -25.81 15.05 11.65
C ASP A 149 -24.95 13.88 11.10
N ASP A 150 -25.44 12.65 11.24
CA ASP A 150 -24.71 11.47 10.78
C ASP A 150 -24.47 11.47 9.26
N ALA A 151 -25.43 11.95 8.47
CA ALA A 151 -25.28 12.01 7.01
C ALA A 151 -24.22 13.02 6.58
N ALA A 152 -24.17 14.17 7.26
CA ALA A 152 -23.16 15.19 7.08
C ALA A 152 -21.79 14.70 7.53
N ARG A 153 -21.71 13.93 8.64
CA ARG A 153 -20.45 13.32 9.10
C ARG A 153 -19.89 12.32 8.08
N ASP A 154 -20.74 11.44 7.54
CA ASP A 154 -20.31 10.45 6.52
C ASP A 154 -19.83 11.14 5.24
N ARG A 155 -20.52 12.21 4.82
CA ARG A 155 -20.09 13.03 3.67
C ARG A 155 -18.77 13.75 3.92
N ALA A 156 -18.57 14.29 5.13
CA ALA A 156 -17.32 14.92 5.50
C ALA A 156 -16.16 13.89 5.51
N LEU A 157 -16.39 12.67 6.02
CA LEU A 157 -15.40 11.58 5.93
C LEU A 157 -15.06 11.25 4.47
N ALA A 158 -16.05 11.20 3.57
CA ALA A 158 -15.77 10.99 2.15
C ALA A 158 -14.93 12.13 1.54
N LEU A 159 -15.24 13.38 1.85
CA LEU A 159 -14.46 14.53 1.39
C LEU A 159 -13.03 14.58 1.96
N LEU A 160 -12.81 14.07 3.19
CA LEU A 160 -11.47 13.94 3.77
C LEU A 160 -10.55 13.08 2.89
N HIS A 161 -11.10 12.09 2.17
CA HIS A 161 -10.35 11.21 1.27
C HIS A 161 -10.45 11.61 -0.22
N SER A 162 -11.01 12.78 -0.55
CA SER A 162 -11.25 13.23 -1.94
C SER A 162 -9.99 13.64 -2.73
N ARG A 163 -8.83 13.73 -2.07
CA ARG A 163 -7.58 14.26 -2.65
C ARG A 163 -7.72 15.68 -3.23
N ARG A 164 -8.73 16.45 -2.81
CA ARG A 164 -8.93 17.88 -3.12
C ARG A 164 -8.56 18.72 -1.90
N PRO A 165 -7.38 19.37 -1.86
CA PRO A 165 -6.85 20.00 -0.64
C PRO A 165 -7.84 20.90 0.10
N GLU A 166 -8.59 21.75 -0.60
CA GLU A 166 -9.61 22.60 0.04
C GLU A 166 -10.72 21.80 0.70
N ALA A 167 -11.28 20.81 0.00
CA ALA A 167 -12.35 19.95 0.54
C ALA A 167 -11.86 19.09 1.71
N VAL A 168 -10.62 18.60 1.63
CA VAL A 168 -9.96 17.83 2.70
C VAL A 168 -9.80 18.71 3.95
N LEU A 169 -9.33 19.94 3.81
CA LEU A 169 -9.14 20.87 4.92
C LEU A 169 -10.47 21.27 5.56
N ASP A 170 -11.48 21.58 4.75
CA ASP A 170 -12.84 21.89 5.21
C ASP A 170 -13.42 20.71 6.01
N ALA A 171 -13.31 19.50 5.47
CA ALA A 171 -13.78 18.28 6.10
C ALA A 171 -13.07 18.00 7.42
N ALA A 172 -11.73 18.05 7.44
CA ALA A 172 -10.93 17.81 8.64
C ALA A 172 -11.25 18.83 9.74
N THR A 173 -11.41 20.10 9.39
CA THR A 173 -11.75 21.18 10.32
C THR A 173 -13.12 20.95 10.95
N ARG A 174 -14.10 20.48 10.18
CA ARG A 174 -15.46 20.20 10.66
C ARG A 174 -15.56 18.91 11.48
N LEU A 175 -14.90 17.83 11.04
CA LEU A 175 -14.90 16.54 11.72
C LEU A 175 -14.21 16.59 13.08
N PHE A 176 -13.16 17.41 13.18
CA PHE A 176 -12.25 17.45 14.32
C PHE A 176 -12.06 18.89 14.81
N ALA A 177 -13.16 19.64 14.97
CA ALA A 177 -13.15 21.05 15.35
C ALA A 177 -12.40 21.30 16.66
N ASP A 178 -12.63 20.44 17.65
CA ASP A 178 -12.12 20.59 19.02
C ASP A 178 -10.95 19.66 19.36
N ASP A 179 -10.42 18.92 18.37
CA ASP A 179 -9.34 17.94 18.57
C ASP A 179 -8.24 18.09 17.51
N PRO A 180 -7.21 18.93 17.76
CA PRO A 180 -6.12 19.13 16.84
C PRO A 180 -5.31 17.86 16.54
N ALA A 181 -5.17 16.96 17.52
CA ALA A 181 -4.41 15.73 17.35
C ALA A 181 -5.16 14.77 16.42
N ARG A 182 -6.46 14.59 16.62
CA ARG A 182 -7.30 13.79 15.73
C ARG A 182 -7.41 14.40 14.33
N ARG A 183 -7.40 15.74 14.23
CA ARG A 183 -7.30 16.44 12.94
C ARG A 183 -6.02 16.10 12.21
N ALA A 184 -4.87 16.18 12.88
CA ALA A 184 -3.58 15.82 12.31
C ALA A 184 -3.57 14.35 11.84
N ASN A 185 -4.10 13.43 12.66
CA ASN A 185 -4.21 12.02 12.31
C ASN A 185 -5.12 11.78 11.09
N GLY A 186 -6.26 12.47 11.02
CA GLY A 186 -7.17 12.40 9.87
C GLY A 186 -6.52 12.94 8.58
N LEU A 187 -5.76 14.03 8.67
CA LEU A 187 -5.00 14.55 7.53
C LEU A 187 -3.89 13.58 7.10
N MET A 188 -3.14 13.00 8.05
CA MET A 188 -2.12 11.99 7.74
C MET A 188 -2.72 10.76 7.06
N ALA A 189 -3.88 10.28 7.53
CA ALA A 189 -4.61 9.19 6.89
C ALA A 189 -5.07 9.53 5.46
N ALA A 190 -5.38 10.80 5.18
CA ALA A 190 -5.66 11.30 3.84
C ALA A 190 -4.41 11.60 2.99
N GLY A 191 -3.21 11.46 3.57
CA GLY A 191 -1.92 11.71 2.92
C GLY A 191 -1.50 13.18 2.88
N TYR A 192 -1.95 13.99 3.85
CA TYR A 192 -1.65 15.41 3.96
C TYR A 192 -1.12 15.80 5.34
N THR A 193 -0.35 16.89 5.38
CA THR A 193 -0.06 17.65 6.59
C THR A 193 -0.51 19.10 6.38
N TYR A 194 -0.78 19.83 7.46
CA TYR A 194 -1.11 21.24 7.42
C TYR A 194 0.12 22.07 7.82
N GLU A 195 0.64 22.85 6.88
CA GLU A 195 1.85 23.65 7.04
C GLU A 195 1.69 25.00 6.35
N ASP A 196 2.17 26.07 7.00
CA ASP A 196 2.18 27.44 6.45
C ASP A 196 0.82 27.90 5.89
N GLY A 197 -0.27 27.52 6.55
CA GLY A 197 -1.63 27.93 6.19
C GLY A 197 -2.30 27.07 5.11
N ALA A 198 -1.61 26.06 4.56
CA ALA A 198 -2.11 25.21 3.47
C ALA A 198 -1.87 23.72 3.74
N LEU A 199 -2.57 22.86 3.00
CA LEU A 199 -2.26 21.43 3.00
C LEU A 199 -1.10 21.13 2.06
N ARG A 200 -0.15 20.34 2.54
CA ARG A 200 0.94 19.77 1.74
C ARG A 200 0.79 18.26 1.66
N ALA A 201 0.91 17.71 0.47
CA ALA A 201 0.88 16.26 0.28
C ALA A 201 2.12 15.59 0.91
N LEU A 202 1.89 14.48 1.59
CA LEU A 202 2.93 13.67 2.23
C LEU A 202 3.45 12.54 1.33
N HIS A 203 2.81 12.31 0.19
CA HIS A 203 3.24 11.36 -0.83
C HIS A 203 2.72 11.78 -2.22
N GLY A 204 3.31 11.21 -3.28
CA GLY A 204 2.77 11.32 -4.64
C GLY A 204 1.76 10.18 -4.94
N ASP A 205 1.28 10.12 -6.18
CA ASP A 205 0.28 9.12 -6.59
C ASP A 205 0.83 8.09 -7.59
N SER A 206 2.13 8.16 -7.91
CA SER A 206 2.80 7.30 -8.91
C SER A 206 3.88 6.46 -8.23
N PRO A 207 3.54 5.28 -7.70
CA PRO A 207 4.54 4.36 -7.17
C PRO A 207 5.32 3.68 -8.28
N LEU A 208 6.57 3.34 -7.98
CA LEU A 208 7.39 2.40 -8.73
C LEU A 208 7.58 1.14 -7.88
N HIS A 209 7.18 -0.01 -8.40
CA HIS A 209 7.42 -1.31 -7.76
C HIS A 209 8.89 -1.70 -7.87
N ILE A 210 9.41 -2.33 -6.83
CA ILE A 210 10.78 -2.88 -6.83
C ILE A 210 10.74 -4.29 -7.42
N ASP A 211 11.36 -4.47 -8.58
CA ASP A 211 11.70 -5.79 -9.13
C ASP A 211 13.04 -6.24 -8.53
N PHE A 212 12.94 -7.07 -7.51
CA PHE A 212 14.07 -7.67 -6.81
C PHE A 212 14.87 -8.69 -7.66
N GLY A 213 14.39 -9.03 -8.86
CA GLY A 213 15.06 -9.96 -9.75
C GLY A 213 15.15 -11.38 -9.19
N ARG A 214 15.84 -12.26 -9.93
CA ARG A 214 15.92 -13.68 -9.57
C ARG A 214 16.76 -13.92 -8.31
N THR A 215 17.85 -13.17 -8.13
CA THR A 215 18.80 -13.38 -7.03
C THR A 215 18.13 -13.24 -5.67
N LEU A 216 17.41 -12.14 -5.46
CA LEU A 216 16.77 -11.86 -4.18
C LEU A 216 15.46 -12.63 -3.99
N ARG A 217 14.75 -12.96 -5.07
CA ARG A 217 13.48 -13.72 -4.97
C ARG A 217 13.67 -15.23 -4.87
N ALA A 218 14.78 -15.79 -5.34
CA ALA A 218 14.97 -17.23 -5.40
C ALA A 218 14.84 -17.94 -4.03
N PRO A 219 15.35 -17.41 -2.90
CA PRO A 219 15.13 -18.00 -1.59
C PRO A 219 13.66 -18.11 -1.23
N ALA A 220 12.95 -16.98 -1.16
CA ALA A 220 11.52 -16.94 -0.82
C ALA A 220 10.68 -17.83 -1.76
N LEU A 221 10.97 -17.85 -3.07
CA LEU A 221 10.26 -18.69 -4.03
C LEU A 221 10.47 -20.19 -3.80
N ARG A 222 11.64 -20.65 -3.31
CA ARG A 222 11.88 -22.09 -3.09
C ARG A 222 10.97 -22.68 -2.02
N ASP A 223 10.69 -21.89 -0.99
CA ASP A 223 9.90 -22.31 0.16
C ASP A 223 8.39 -22.10 -0.08
N MET A 224 8.02 -21.36 -1.13
CA MET A 224 6.63 -21.14 -1.51
C MET A 224 5.97 -22.36 -2.18
N PRO A 225 4.69 -22.66 -1.84
CA PRO A 225 3.94 -23.68 -2.54
C PRO A 225 3.77 -23.32 -4.02
N LYS A 226 3.65 -24.35 -4.87
CA LYS A 226 3.61 -24.20 -6.34
C LYS A 226 2.58 -23.17 -6.81
N TRP A 227 1.37 -23.20 -6.26
CA TRP A 227 0.30 -22.28 -6.65
C TRP A 227 0.64 -20.81 -6.33
N LYS A 228 1.31 -20.52 -5.20
CA LYS A 228 1.72 -19.16 -4.81
C LYS A 228 2.84 -18.66 -5.71
N ARG A 229 3.79 -19.53 -6.06
CA ARG A 229 4.81 -19.20 -7.08
C ARG A 229 4.20 -18.86 -8.43
N GLU A 230 3.20 -19.61 -8.87
CA GLU A 230 2.50 -19.36 -10.14
C GLU A 230 1.73 -18.03 -10.10
N LEU A 231 1.08 -17.71 -8.97
CA LEU A 231 0.46 -16.40 -8.74
C LEU A 231 1.49 -15.27 -8.87
N HIS A 232 2.60 -15.35 -8.13
CA HIS A 232 3.69 -14.37 -8.16
C HIS A 232 4.34 -14.23 -9.56
N ALA A 233 4.32 -15.28 -10.37
CA ALA A 233 4.83 -15.26 -11.73
C ALA A 233 3.91 -14.51 -12.70
N HIS A 234 2.64 -14.33 -12.35
CA HIS A 234 1.61 -13.79 -13.22
C HIS A 234 1.01 -12.47 -12.74
N HIS A 235 1.26 -12.08 -11.50
CA HIS A 235 0.74 -10.85 -10.93
C HIS A 235 1.60 -9.63 -11.34
N ALA A 236 0.94 -8.59 -11.84
CA ALA A 236 1.57 -7.47 -12.55
C ALA A 236 2.52 -6.61 -11.69
N THR A 237 2.42 -6.68 -10.37
CA THR A 237 3.27 -5.90 -9.44
C THR A 237 4.62 -6.57 -9.16
N TRP A 238 4.82 -7.84 -9.53
CA TRP A 238 6.05 -8.59 -9.22
C TRP A 238 7.09 -8.54 -10.34
N GLN A 239 6.68 -8.13 -11.55
CA GLN A 239 7.54 -8.13 -12.73
C GLN A 239 7.19 -6.94 -13.60
N ALA A 240 8.20 -6.25 -14.13
CA ALA A 240 7.95 -5.11 -14.99
C ALA A 240 7.28 -5.46 -16.34
N GLY A 241 7.35 -6.72 -16.78
CA GLY A 241 7.01 -7.08 -18.15
C GLY A 241 7.78 -6.19 -19.14
N ASP A 242 7.04 -5.55 -20.05
CA ASP A 242 7.55 -4.60 -21.05
C ASP A 242 7.69 -3.15 -20.53
N ALA A 243 7.36 -2.88 -19.26
CA ALA A 243 7.47 -1.54 -18.69
C ALA A 243 8.92 -1.08 -18.61
N HIS A 244 9.13 0.24 -18.79
CA HIS A 244 10.45 0.83 -18.61
C HIS A 244 10.95 0.63 -17.18
N ARG A 245 12.24 0.28 -17.06
CA ARG A 245 12.91 0.05 -15.79
C ARG A 245 13.99 1.10 -15.56
N SER A 246 13.92 1.80 -14.43
CA SER A 246 15.08 2.52 -13.91
C SER A 246 15.88 1.62 -12.98
N GLY A 247 17.21 1.69 -13.03
CA GLY A 247 18.08 0.90 -12.17
C GLY A 247 18.25 1.50 -10.77
N ALA A 248 18.29 0.65 -9.75
CA ALA A 248 18.61 0.97 -8.37
C ALA A 248 19.46 -0.15 -7.76
N ARG A 249 20.05 0.09 -6.58
CA ARG A 249 20.84 -0.91 -5.85
C ARG A 249 20.24 -1.18 -4.48
N PHE A 250 20.00 -2.45 -4.17
CA PHE A 250 19.39 -2.91 -2.93
C PHE A 250 20.42 -3.66 -2.08
N GLY A 251 20.28 -3.56 -0.75
CA GLY A 251 21.07 -4.35 0.19
C GLY A 251 22.57 -4.03 0.28
N GLY A 252 23.27 -4.79 1.11
CA GLY A 252 24.67 -4.54 1.49
C GLY A 252 24.83 -3.60 2.69
N VAL A 253 26.09 -3.29 3.01
CA VAL A 253 26.46 -2.40 4.12
C VAL A 253 26.86 -1.01 3.63
N SER A 254 26.64 -0.01 4.48
CA SER A 254 27.15 1.35 4.33
C SER A 254 28.54 1.46 4.94
N THR A 255 29.30 2.45 4.48
CA THR A 255 30.57 2.88 5.12
C THR A 255 30.33 3.65 6.42
N HIS A 256 29.11 4.19 6.61
CA HIS A 256 28.71 4.91 7.81
C HIS A 256 28.16 3.98 8.88
N ARG A 257 28.22 4.42 10.14
CA ARG A 257 27.88 3.63 11.33
C ARG A 257 26.59 4.10 11.99
N CYS A 258 25.94 3.18 12.69
CA CYS A 258 24.78 3.47 13.52
C CYS A 258 25.15 4.37 14.69
N GLY A 259 24.33 5.38 14.98
CA GLY A 259 24.52 6.25 16.13
C GLY A 259 24.29 5.55 17.47
N LEU A 260 23.62 4.40 17.48
CA LEU A 260 23.26 3.66 18.69
C LEU A 260 24.26 2.55 19.01
N CYS A 261 24.43 1.57 18.13
CA CYS A 261 25.31 0.42 18.35
C CYS A 261 26.70 0.56 17.71
N HIS A 262 26.94 1.63 16.94
CA HIS A 262 28.20 1.91 16.24
C HIS A 262 28.62 0.88 15.17
N GLU A 263 27.77 -0.12 14.88
CA GLU A 263 27.97 -1.05 13.76
C GLU A 263 27.63 -0.41 12.41
N PRO A 264 28.12 -0.96 11.27
CA PRO A 264 27.78 -0.47 9.94
C PRO A 264 26.26 -0.40 9.72
N LEU A 265 25.80 0.64 9.01
CA LEU A 265 24.40 0.71 8.57
C LEU A 265 24.14 -0.31 7.45
N HIS A 266 22.91 -0.77 7.36
CA HIS A 266 22.43 -1.67 6.31
C HIS A 266 21.73 -0.85 5.23
N ARG A 267 22.19 -0.97 3.99
CA ARG A 267 21.57 -0.28 2.87
C ARG A 267 20.20 -0.89 2.58
N LEU A 268 19.20 -0.03 2.50
CA LEU A 268 17.87 -0.39 2.03
C LEU A 268 17.83 -0.25 0.51
N LEU A 269 18.02 0.97 0.00
CA LEU A 269 17.96 1.26 -1.44
C LEU A 269 18.84 2.45 -1.79
N THR A 270 19.59 2.36 -2.89
CA THR A 270 20.28 3.48 -3.52
C THR A 270 19.64 3.83 -4.84
N LEU A 271 19.25 5.09 -4.97
CA LEU A 271 18.62 5.67 -6.14
C LEU A 271 19.62 6.59 -6.84
N PRO A 272 20.09 6.24 -8.05
CA PRO A 272 20.95 7.12 -8.84
C PRO A 272 20.25 8.42 -9.27
N ARG A 273 18.92 8.35 -9.51
CA ARG A 273 18.07 9.47 -9.91
C ARG A 273 16.80 9.50 -9.07
N PRO A 274 16.84 10.03 -7.83
CA PRO A 274 15.67 10.02 -6.94
C PRO A 274 14.45 10.75 -7.50
N ALA A 275 14.68 11.78 -8.32
CA ALA A 275 13.62 12.55 -8.98
C ALA A 275 12.71 11.70 -9.89
N ASP A 276 13.24 10.64 -10.51
CA ASP A 276 12.45 9.70 -11.33
C ASP A 276 11.36 8.98 -10.50
N ALA A 277 11.60 8.83 -9.20
CA ALA A 277 10.67 8.23 -8.24
C ALA A 277 9.89 9.28 -7.43
N GLY A 278 9.90 10.55 -7.85
CA GLY A 278 9.21 11.65 -7.17
C GLY A 278 9.84 12.09 -5.86
N ILE A 279 11.11 11.75 -5.62
CA ILE A 279 11.86 12.17 -4.43
C ILE A 279 12.64 13.43 -4.76
N ASP A 280 12.41 14.48 -3.97
CA ASP A 280 13.06 15.78 -4.13
C ASP A 280 14.53 15.72 -3.68
N SER A 281 15.40 15.32 -4.62
CA SER A 281 16.85 15.34 -4.50
C SER A 281 17.47 15.40 -5.90
N THR A 282 18.44 16.30 -6.09
CA THR A 282 19.20 16.45 -7.33
C THR A 282 20.44 15.57 -7.40
N THR A 283 20.86 15.00 -6.27
CA THR A 283 21.97 14.06 -6.17
C THR A 283 21.47 12.63 -5.96
N PRO A 284 22.27 11.60 -6.27
CA PRO A 284 21.98 10.24 -5.83
C PRO A 284 21.72 10.20 -4.32
N VAL A 285 20.88 9.26 -3.87
CA VAL A 285 20.57 9.07 -2.45
C VAL A 285 20.64 7.59 -2.11
N SER A 286 21.38 7.27 -1.05
CA SER A 286 21.46 5.93 -0.46
C SER A 286 20.75 5.92 0.89
N PHE A 287 19.56 5.34 0.92
CA PHE A 287 18.81 5.12 2.16
C PHE A 287 19.38 3.90 2.88
N ALA A 288 19.80 4.08 4.13
CA ALA A 288 20.35 3.02 4.96
C ALA A 288 19.88 3.18 6.41
N THR A 289 19.75 2.07 7.12
CA THR A 289 19.37 2.04 8.54
C THR A 289 20.06 0.90 9.29
N CYS A 290 20.11 0.97 10.61
CA CYS A 290 20.54 -0.16 11.42
C CYS A 290 19.35 -1.11 11.66
N LEU A 291 19.28 -2.23 10.93
CA LEU A 291 18.27 -3.27 11.12
C LEU A 291 18.23 -3.81 12.56
N SER A 292 19.38 -3.90 13.23
CA SER A 292 19.47 -4.37 14.61
C SER A 292 18.88 -3.39 15.63
N CYS A 293 18.82 -2.09 15.33
CA CYS A 293 18.35 -1.08 16.26
C CYS A 293 16.95 -0.54 15.93
N LEU A 294 16.59 -0.51 14.64
CA LEU A 294 15.36 0.10 14.15
C LEU A 294 14.13 -0.59 14.75
N GLY A 295 13.34 0.15 15.53
CA GLY A 295 12.11 -0.34 16.18
C GLY A 295 12.33 -1.34 17.33
N TRP A 296 13.58 -1.62 17.69
CA TRP A 296 13.95 -2.50 18.80
C TRP A 296 14.54 -1.73 19.98
N GLU A 297 15.47 -0.81 19.67
CA GLU A 297 16.31 -0.13 20.66
C GLU A 297 15.96 1.37 20.81
N SER A 298 14.96 1.84 20.07
CA SER A 298 14.47 3.21 20.09
C SER A 298 12.95 3.20 19.96
N ASP A 299 12.30 4.04 20.77
CA ASP A 299 10.89 4.36 20.59
C ASP A 299 10.75 5.31 19.40
N GLY A 300 10.12 4.84 18.33
CA GLY A 300 9.90 5.62 17.10
C GLY A 300 10.99 5.49 16.03
N PRO A 301 11.04 6.40 15.05
CA PRO A 301 11.90 6.27 13.88
C PRO A 301 13.37 6.50 14.21
N LEU A 302 14.24 5.90 13.41
CA LEU A 302 15.64 6.29 13.34
C LEU A 302 15.85 7.33 12.22
N PHE A 303 16.56 8.39 12.55
CA PHE A 303 16.85 9.49 11.65
C PHE A 303 18.30 9.44 11.15
N TYR A 304 18.50 9.84 9.89
CA TYR A 304 19.83 9.90 9.27
C TYR A 304 19.97 11.18 8.45
N ARG A 305 21.09 11.88 8.61
CA ARG A 305 21.45 13.02 7.74
C ARG A 305 22.27 12.50 6.58
N HIS A 306 22.05 13.00 5.37
CA HIS A 306 22.77 12.56 4.19
C HIS A 306 23.91 13.50 3.83
N ASP A 307 25.10 12.92 3.63
CA ASP A 307 26.28 13.65 3.16
C ASP A 307 26.10 14.17 1.72
N GLU A 308 27.08 14.93 1.20
CA GLU A 308 27.03 15.50 -0.15
C GLU A 308 26.93 14.44 -1.25
N ALA A 309 27.51 13.25 -1.03
CA ALA A 309 27.42 12.11 -1.92
C ALA A 309 26.09 11.33 -1.80
N GLY A 310 25.24 11.71 -0.84
CA GLY A 310 23.91 11.15 -0.64
C GLY A 310 23.87 9.94 0.29
N HIS A 311 24.95 9.61 0.99
CA HIS A 311 24.96 8.48 1.93
C HIS A 311 24.38 8.89 3.29
N ALA A 312 23.55 8.01 3.85
CA ALA A 312 23.00 8.17 5.19
C ALA A 312 24.10 8.07 6.27
N CYS A 313 24.18 9.10 7.11
CA CYS A 313 24.98 9.18 8.33
C CYS A 313 24.05 9.24 9.54
N ALA A 314 24.46 8.67 10.69
CA ALA A 314 23.68 8.77 11.92
C ALA A 314 23.33 10.24 12.23
N HIS A 315 22.04 10.51 12.50
CA HIS A 315 21.62 11.85 12.88
C HIS A 315 22.06 12.15 14.33
N PRO A 316 22.56 13.36 14.63
CA PRO A 316 23.01 13.72 15.99
C PRO A 316 21.95 13.52 17.08
N SER A 317 20.66 13.69 16.77
CA SER A 317 19.57 13.51 17.73
C SER A 317 19.42 12.08 18.25
N GLY A 318 19.94 11.08 17.52
CA GLY A 318 19.88 9.67 17.90
C GLY A 318 21.24 9.06 18.19
N GLN A 319 22.29 9.88 18.28
CA GLN A 319 23.65 9.40 18.51
C GLN A 319 23.92 9.25 20.01
N ARG A 320 24.51 8.11 20.39
CA ARG A 320 25.02 7.84 21.74
C ARG A 320 26.54 7.81 21.72
N ASP A 321 27.14 8.32 22.79
CA ASP A 321 28.60 8.27 22.97
C ASP A 321 29.09 6.83 23.18
N THR A 322 28.31 6.02 23.90
CA THR A 322 28.62 4.60 24.15
C THR A 322 27.72 3.73 23.29
N ALA A 323 28.35 2.82 22.54
CA ALA A 323 27.66 1.80 21.77
C ALA A 323 26.77 0.93 22.66
N LEU A 324 25.50 0.80 22.30
CA LEU A 324 24.63 -0.23 22.88
C LEU A 324 24.87 -1.59 22.20
N ARG A 325 24.50 -2.66 22.89
CA ARG A 325 24.48 -4.01 22.32
C ARG A 325 23.03 -4.36 21.94
N PRO A 326 22.68 -4.47 20.65
CA PRO A 326 21.33 -4.80 20.23
C PRO A 326 20.88 -6.17 20.75
N GLY A 327 19.62 -6.26 21.18
CA GLY A 327 19.00 -7.53 21.56
C GLY A 327 18.78 -8.46 20.37
N TYR A 328 18.57 -7.89 19.18
CA TYR A 328 18.33 -8.61 17.92
C TYR A 328 19.35 -8.19 16.85
N PRO A 329 20.56 -8.78 16.84
CA PRO A 329 21.52 -8.55 15.77
C PRO A 329 20.97 -9.00 14.41
N ALA A 330 21.09 -8.15 13.41
CA ALA A 330 20.67 -8.41 12.04
C ALA A 330 21.87 -8.42 11.10
N ALA A 331 21.87 -9.32 10.12
CA ALA A 331 22.78 -9.26 8.98
C ALA A 331 22.27 -8.28 7.91
N ALA A 332 23.16 -7.85 7.01
CA ALA A 332 22.75 -7.06 5.85
C ALA A 332 21.85 -7.86 4.91
N PHE A 333 20.95 -7.17 4.21
CA PHE A 333 20.29 -7.75 3.05
C PHE A 333 21.32 -8.13 1.99
N VAL A 334 21.04 -9.21 1.25
CA VAL A 334 21.84 -9.58 0.08
C VAL A 334 21.88 -8.42 -0.90
N GLU A 335 23.09 -8.06 -1.32
CA GLU A 335 23.30 -6.94 -2.24
C GLU A 335 22.97 -7.33 -3.68
N SER A 336 22.20 -6.50 -4.39
CA SER A 336 21.85 -6.73 -5.79
C SER A 336 21.44 -5.46 -6.52
N ASP A 337 21.61 -5.45 -7.83
CA ASP A 337 20.95 -4.48 -8.70
C ASP A 337 19.48 -4.87 -8.86
N VAL A 338 18.59 -3.89 -8.72
CA VAL A 338 17.14 -4.07 -8.81
C VAL A 338 16.55 -3.09 -9.83
N GLY A 339 15.40 -3.46 -10.39
CA GLY A 339 14.63 -2.59 -11.28
C GLY A 339 13.55 -1.86 -10.50
N LEU A 340 13.25 -0.62 -10.91
CA LEU A 340 12.03 0.08 -10.50
C LEU A 340 11.15 0.27 -11.73
N PHE A 341 9.86 -0.02 -11.62
CA PHE A 341 8.93 0.08 -12.74
C PHE A 341 7.54 0.51 -12.29
N ALA A 342 6.80 1.18 -13.16
CA ALA A 342 5.39 1.48 -12.93
C ALA A 342 4.54 0.28 -13.37
N ALA A 343 3.79 -0.32 -12.45
CA ALA A 343 2.75 -1.29 -12.80
C ALA A 343 1.53 -0.60 -13.44
N ALA A 344 0.56 -1.39 -13.93
CA ALA A 344 -0.71 -0.86 -14.43
C ALA A 344 -1.39 0.04 -13.39
N SER A 345 -2.08 1.08 -13.85
CA SER A 345 -2.60 2.17 -13.00
C SER A 345 -3.48 1.71 -11.84
N ARG A 346 -4.20 0.59 -11.97
CA ARG A 346 -5.00 -0.01 -10.88
C ARG A 346 -4.18 -0.39 -9.65
N TRP A 347 -2.88 -0.61 -9.80
CA TRP A 347 -1.93 -0.98 -8.74
C TRP A 347 -1.21 0.22 -8.12
N ALA A 348 -1.61 1.45 -8.46
CA ALA A 348 -1.10 2.65 -7.80
C ALA A 348 -1.45 2.65 -6.30
N TRP A 349 -2.62 2.13 -5.95
CA TRP A 349 -3.09 1.96 -4.58
C TRP A 349 -3.19 0.47 -4.26
N GLN A 350 -2.67 0.08 -3.11
CA GLN A 350 -2.69 -1.29 -2.60
C GLN A 350 -2.91 -1.24 -1.09
N ASP A 351 -3.57 -2.24 -0.54
CA ASP A 351 -3.77 -2.40 0.89
C ASP A 351 -2.92 -3.58 1.41
N TRP A 352 -2.37 -3.44 2.62
CA TRP A 352 -1.52 -4.49 3.19
C TRP A 352 -2.31 -5.75 3.51
N GLY A 353 -3.51 -5.59 4.10
CA GLY A 353 -4.38 -6.71 4.47
C GLY A 353 -5.01 -7.40 3.26
N ASP A 354 -5.48 -6.64 2.27
CA ASP A 354 -6.07 -7.19 1.05
C ASP A 354 -5.04 -7.95 0.20
N SER A 355 -3.82 -7.41 0.10
CA SER A 355 -2.72 -8.05 -0.63
C SER A 355 -2.45 -9.46 -0.11
N ASN A 356 -2.33 -9.63 1.22
CA ASN A 356 -2.13 -10.92 1.89
C ASN A 356 -1.09 -11.80 1.14
N ASP A 357 0.11 -11.22 0.97
CA ASP A 357 1.27 -11.72 0.21
C ASP A 357 1.10 -11.95 -1.30
N ARG A 358 -0.09 -11.77 -1.88
CA ARG A 358 -0.31 -12.03 -3.32
C ARG A 358 0.29 -10.93 -4.19
N GLN A 359 0.30 -9.70 -3.68
CA GLN A 359 0.79 -8.52 -4.39
C GLN A 359 2.17 -8.10 -3.86
N ASN A 360 2.95 -7.42 -4.70
CA ASN A 360 4.25 -6.86 -4.30
C ASN A 360 4.02 -5.50 -3.63
N LEU A 361 4.31 -5.39 -2.34
CA LEU A 361 4.17 -4.16 -1.57
C LEU A 361 5.47 -3.37 -1.42
N SER A 362 6.59 -3.86 -1.95
CA SER A 362 7.87 -3.14 -1.96
C SER A 362 7.90 -2.12 -3.10
N ARG A 363 7.81 -0.84 -2.76
CA ARG A 363 7.55 0.28 -3.69
C ARG A 363 8.30 1.55 -3.30
N VAL A 364 8.64 2.38 -4.29
CA VAL A 364 9.23 3.71 -4.13
C VAL A 364 8.24 4.74 -4.66
N GLY A 365 7.98 5.80 -3.90
CA GLY A 365 6.97 6.80 -4.19
C GLY A 365 5.55 6.26 -4.04
N GLY A 366 4.58 7.05 -4.50
CA GLY A 366 3.16 6.69 -4.42
C GLY A 366 2.59 6.64 -2.99
N PRO A 367 1.33 6.20 -2.85
CA PRO A 367 0.67 6.04 -1.56
C PRO A 367 1.18 4.80 -0.82
N PRO A 368 1.54 4.91 0.48
CA PRO A 368 1.92 3.77 1.31
C PRO A 368 0.74 2.81 1.56
N SER A 369 1.04 1.53 1.73
CA SER A 369 0.11 0.51 2.24
C SER A 369 0.41 0.30 3.72
N TRP A 370 -0.31 1.01 4.59
CA TRP A 370 -0.07 0.96 6.03
C TRP A 370 -0.48 -0.39 6.61
N VAL A 371 0.38 -0.99 7.46
CA VAL A 371 0.02 -2.17 8.25
C VAL A 371 -0.89 -1.77 9.42
N GLN A 372 -0.60 -0.62 10.02
CA GLN A 372 -1.37 -0.02 11.11
C GLN A 372 -1.96 1.31 10.63
N SER A 373 -1.93 2.35 11.47
CA SER A 373 -2.37 3.69 11.09
C SER A 373 -1.29 4.47 10.35
N ALA A 374 -1.72 5.38 9.49
CA ALA A 374 -0.83 6.31 8.80
C ALA A 374 -0.04 7.16 9.80
N TRP A 375 1.28 7.18 9.65
CA TRP A 375 2.14 8.01 10.48
C TRP A 375 3.35 8.52 9.71
N TYR A 376 3.55 9.84 9.77
CA TYR A 376 4.64 10.53 9.10
C TYR A 376 5.43 11.28 10.18
N PRO A 377 6.73 10.99 10.35
CA PRO A 377 7.52 11.63 11.38
C PRO A 377 7.87 13.07 10.99
N ASP A 378 8.01 13.95 11.98
CA ASP A 378 8.56 15.27 11.78
C ASP A 378 10.09 15.20 11.65
N CYS A 379 10.65 16.06 10.80
CA CYS A 379 12.09 16.17 10.64
C CYS A 379 12.72 16.76 11.91
N PRO A 380 13.75 16.13 12.49
CA PRO A 380 14.38 16.62 13.73
C PRO A 380 15.13 17.95 13.55
N ASP A 381 15.45 18.33 12.31
CA ASP A 381 16.18 19.57 12.02
C ASP A 381 15.25 20.79 11.84
N CYS A 382 14.08 20.61 11.23
CA CYS A 382 13.18 21.72 10.87
C CYS A 382 11.73 21.60 11.38
N GLY A 383 11.37 20.48 12.01
CA GLY A 383 10.03 20.22 12.56
C GLY A 383 8.93 20.01 11.52
N ARG A 384 9.25 19.92 10.22
CA ARG A 384 8.27 19.69 9.14
C ARG A 384 7.94 18.20 8.98
N GLY A 385 6.69 17.88 8.64
CA GLY A 385 6.26 16.50 8.40
C GLY A 385 6.95 15.89 7.19
N MET A 386 7.66 14.78 7.36
CA MET A 386 8.48 14.21 6.28
C MET A 386 7.63 13.54 5.20
N ARG A 387 8.06 13.62 3.94
CA ARG A 387 7.37 12.96 2.83
C ARG A 387 7.73 11.48 2.78
N PHE A 388 6.75 10.62 2.54
CA PHE A 388 6.99 9.20 2.28
C PHE A 388 7.81 9.01 1.00
N VAL A 389 8.72 8.05 1.05
CA VAL A 389 9.71 7.74 0.00
C VAL A 389 9.56 6.33 -0.51
N MET A 390 9.52 5.35 0.39
CA MET A 390 9.45 3.95 0.00
C MET A 390 8.89 3.11 1.13
N GLN A 391 8.31 2.00 0.72
CA GLN A 391 7.90 0.90 1.56
C GLN A 391 8.65 -0.35 1.12
N ILE A 392 9.12 -1.13 2.08
CA ILE A 392 9.78 -2.40 1.82
C ILE A 392 9.08 -3.46 2.66
N ASP A 393 8.58 -4.49 2.00
CA ASP A 393 7.86 -5.59 2.63
C ASP A 393 8.81 -6.58 3.32
N SER A 394 8.27 -7.49 4.11
CA SER A 394 9.00 -8.58 4.74
C SER A 394 9.45 -9.66 3.72
N ASN A 395 10.11 -10.72 4.22
CA ASN A 395 10.58 -11.87 3.44
C ASN A 395 11.78 -11.54 2.52
N LEU A 396 12.74 -10.78 3.05
CA LEU A 396 13.94 -10.36 2.34
C LEU A 396 15.17 -11.18 2.75
N PRO A 397 15.98 -11.67 1.80
CA PRO A 397 17.14 -12.50 2.14
C PRO A 397 18.27 -11.69 2.75
N GLN A 398 18.90 -12.26 3.78
CA GLN A 398 20.09 -11.72 4.43
C GLN A 398 21.36 -12.51 4.04
N VAL A 399 22.52 -11.87 4.18
CA VAL A 399 23.81 -12.44 3.75
C VAL A 399 24.26 -13.67 4.56
N ASP A 400 23.69 -13.87 5.75
CA ASP A 400 23.90 -15.07 6.58
C ASP A 400 23.02 -16.25 6.15
N GLY A 401 22.21 -16.09 5.10
CA GLY A 401 21.27 -17.09 4.59
C GLY A 401 19.91 -17.05 5.28
N GLY A 402 19.71 -16.15 6.24
CA GLY A 402 18.43 -15.91 6.90
C GLY A 402 17.46 -15.09 6.03
N GLU A 403 16.26 -14.89 6.60
CA GLU A 403 15.21 -14.05 6.04
C GLU A 403 14.81 -13.00 7.08
N TRP A 404 14.65 -11.76 6.62
CA TRP A 404 14.22 -10.67 7.47
C TRP A 404 12.72 -10.46 7.42
N LEU A 405 12.14 -10.32 8.60
CA LEU A 405 10.76 -9.89 8.82
C LEU A 405 10.77 -8.55 9.56
N TRP A 406 9.90 -7.63 9.15
CA TRP A 406 9.63 -6.43 9.92
C TRP A 406 8.66 -6.79 11.05
N GLY A 407 9.20 -7.03 12.25
CA GLY A 407 8.43 -7.55 13.38
C GLY A 407 7.84 -8.93 13.04
N SER A 408 6.52 -9.05 13.10
CA SER A 408 5.75 -10.27 12.80
C SER A 408 5.40 -10.46 11.31
N GLY A 409 6.05 -9.74 10.40
CA GLY A 409 5.80 -9.82 8.95
C GLY A 409 5.12 -8.58 8.36
N GLY A 410 5.36 -7.41 8.93
CA GLY A 410 4.85 -6.14 8.40
C GLY A 410 5.79 -5.50 7.38
N ALA A 411 5.91 -4.18 7.39
CA ALA A 411 6.68 -3.43 6.41
C ALA A 411 7.50 -2.29 7.03
N ASN A 412 8.64 -1.98 6.40
CA ASN A 412 9.39 -0.75 6.64
C ASN A 412 8.81 0.41 5.82
N TYR A 413 8.84 1.60 6.41
CA TYR A 413 8.52 2.87 5.78
C TYR A 413 9.70 3.82 5.91
N THR A 414 10.03 4.49 4.82
CA THR A 414 11.10 5.49 4.74
C THR A 414 10.52 6.83 4.34
N PHE A 415 11.04 7.91 4.94
CA PHE A 415 10.61 9.28 4.74
C PHE A 415 11.80 10.20 4.46
N TRP A 416 11.54 11.34 3.82
CA TRP A 416 12.55 12.31 3.40
C TRP A 416 12.13 13.75 3.67
N CYS A 417 13.07 14.52 4.21
CA CYS A 417 13.03 15.97 4.28
C CYS A 417 14.09 16.53 3.34
N ALA A 418 13.66 16.99 2.16
CA ALA A 418 14.56 17.51 1.14
C ALA A 418 15.38 18.74 1.59
N PRO A 419 14.80 19.75 2.27
CA PRO A 419 15.57 20.91 2.72
C PRO A 419 16.72 20.55 3.68
N CYS A 420 16.52 19.55 4.54
CA CYS A 420 17.51 19.15 5.55
C CYS A 420 18.39 17.98 5.09
N ARG A 421 18.08 17.35 3.95
CA ARG A 421 18.67 16.09 3.49
C ARG A 421 18.65 15.00 4.57
N THR A 422 17.52 14.89 5.27
CA THR A 422 17.35 13.97 6.39
C THR A 422 16.32 12.90 6.03
N SER A 423 16.65 11.63 6.26
CA SER A 423 15.72 10.51 6.17
C SER A 423 15.25 10.05 7.54
N ALA A 424 14.08 9.42 7.57
CA ALA A 424 13.57 8.72 8.74
C ALA A 424 13.12 7.32 8.31
N HIS A 425 13.30 6.34 9.19
CA HIS A 425 12.87 4.97 8.96
C HIS A 425 12.12 4.45 10.18
N LEU A 426 11.05 3.71 9.95
CA LEU A 426 10.30 2.95 10.96
C LEU A 426 9.73 1.69 10.31
N TRP A 427 9.21 0.77 11.11
CA TRP A 427 8.40 -0.32 10.60
C TRP A 427 7.13 -0.47 11.41
N GLN A 428 6.11 -1.09 10.83
CA GLN A 428 4.87 -1.47 11.49
C GLN A 428 4.65 -2.97 11.27
N CYS A 429 4.07 -3.66 12.23
CA CYS A 429 3.66 -5.07 12.13
C CYS A 429 2.34 -5.30 12.87
N THR A 430 1.80 -6.53 12.76
CA THR A 430 0.59 -6.95 13.48
C THR A 430 0.86 -7.49 14.87
#